data_AF-I2GT32-F1
#
_entry.id   AF-I2GT32-F1
#
_cell.length_a   1.000
_cell.length_b   1.000
_cell.length_c   1.000
_cell.angle_alpha   90.00
_cell.angle_beta   90.00
_cell.angle_gamma   90.00
#
_symmetry.space_group_name_H-M   'P 1'
#
loop_
_entity.id
_entity.type
_entity.pdbx_description
1 polymer ?
#
loop_
_entity_poly.entity_id
_entity_poly.type
_entity_poly.pdbx_seq_one_letter_code
_entity_poly.pdbx_strand_id
1 'polypeptide(L)'
;MYICRSCERMGYKAMKTKPVPFKVLETVTEYTRFYDLPAPLHPLLTVIDFNALHRQPVEAIPPAMLTPVVQQVYMVSLKQGLGKAAIRYGHKSYDFNEGVMSFLAPGQGCWLANAANADELTEIFANLTGWTLLFHPDLLAKYPLGQKITRYGFFSYGTHEALHLSGAEEATVNQLISAIQAEAERPVDSFSQDVLVAQIDLLLTYADRFYHRQFLTRRTAEVNREEDSLLTRFEALLMGYFAQQGEHPLPTVQSLANDLNVSPAYLSDMLRSQTGQNTQQHIHNALIEKAKRLLMVTSLSVNETAYLLGFEYPHYFSRLFKKKTGMTPAEFRVSMQ
;
A
#
# COMPACT_ATOMS: atom_id res chain seq x y z
N MET A 1 -2.12 21.47 26.27
CA MET A 1 -1.90 20.01 26.23
C MET A 1 -2.57 19.42 27.46
N TYR A 2 -3.85 19.05 27.38
CA TYR A 2 -4.59 18.47 28.50
C TYR A 2 -4.31 16.96 28.53
N ILE A 3 -3.49 16.52 29.48
CA ILE A 3 -3.19 15.11 29.69
C ILE A 3 -4.33 14.51 30.54
N CYS A 4 -4.95 13.45 30.02
CA CYS A 4 -5.96 12.66 30.72
C CYS A 4 -5.36 12.08 32.02
N ARG A 5 -5.96 12.41 33.17
CA ARG A 5 -5.52 11.97 34.52
C ARG A 5 -5.57 10.45 34.76
N SER A 6 -6.04 9.67 33.79
CA SER A 6 -6.10 8.20 33.88
C SER A 6 -4.74 7.52 33.58
N CYS A 7 -3.80 8.19 32.90
CA CYS A 7 -2.53 7.57 32.51
C CYS A 7 -1.48 7.50 33.64
N GLU A 8 -1.61 8.29 34.72
CA GLU A 8 -0.60 8.33 35.79
C GLU A 8 -0.65 7.13 36.74
N ARG A 9 -1.76 6.38 36.82
CA ARG A 9 -1.91 5.26 37.78
C ARG A 9 -1.35 3.91 37.31
N MET A 10 -0.97 3.76 36.03
CA MET A 10 -0.57 2.45 35.46
C MET A 10 0.93 2.29 35.19
N GLY A 11 1.79 3.18 35.67
CA GLY A 11 3.25 2.94 35.63
C GLY A 11 3.89 2.83 34.24
N TYR A 12 3.17 3.15 33.16
CA TYR A 12 3.74 3.21 31.81
C TYR A 12 4.65 4.44 31.71
N LYS A 13 5.95 4.24 31.89
CA LYS A 13 6.96 5.20 31.41
C LYS A 13 6.78 5.31 29.90
N ALA A 14 6.24 6.44 29.44
CA ALA A 14 6.24 6.79 28.03
C ALA A 14 7.67 6.67 27.51
N MET A 15 7.90 5.70 26.62
CA MET A 15 9.15 5.56 25.89
C MET A 15 9.26 6.81 25.01
N LYS A 16 9.91 7.86 25.52
CA LYS A 16 10.23 9.06 24.76
C LYS A 16 11.28 8.66 23.72
N THR A 17 10.85 8.10 22.60
CA THR A 17 11.68 7.99 21.41
C THR A 17 12.06 9.41 21.01
N LYS A 18 13.36 9.74 21.05
CA LYS A 18 13.83 11.03 20.54
C LYS A 18 13.40 11.12 19.07
N PRO A 19 12.82 12.25 18.62
CA PRO A 19 12.48 12.42 17.22
C PRO A 19 13.77 12.28 16.40
N VAL A 20 13.79 11.32 15.47
CA VAL A 20 14.90 11.17 14.53
C VAL A 20 14.80 12.35 13.56
N PRO A 21 15.85 13.17 13.41
CA PRO A 21 15.83 14.25 12.44
C PRO A 21 15.63 13.66 11.03
N PHE A 22 14.68 14.22 10.28
CA PHE A 22 14.42 13.87 8.90
C PHE A 22 14.46 15.12 8.02
N LYS A 23 14.71 14.94 6.73
CA LYS A 23 14.69 16.02 5.76
C LYS A 23 13.45 15.93 4.88
N VAL A 24 12.80 17.06 4.62
CA VAL A 24 11.73 17.16 3.64
C VAL A 24 12.31 17.63 2.31
N LEU A 25 11.96 16.95 1.22
CA LEU A 25 12.28 17.34 -0.14
C LEU A 25 10.97 17.70 -0.85
N GLU A 26 10.77 18.99 -1.13
CA GLU A 26 9.51 19.49 -1.66
C GLU A 26 9.43 19.36 -3.18
N THR A 27 10.56 19.53 -3.88
CA THR A 27 10.58 19.58 -5.34
C THR A 27 11.46 18.50 -5.95
N VAL A 28 11.25 18.22 -7.25
CA VAL A 28 12.12 17.33 -8.02
C VAL A 28 13.56 17.85 -8.05
N THR A 29 13.75 19.18 -8.10
CA THR A 29 15.09 19.80 -8.07
C THR A 29 15.79 19.63 -6.73
N GLU A 30 15.05 19.75 -5.62
CA GLU A 30 15.60 19.47 -4.29
C GLU A 30 15.99 18.00 -4.14
N TYR A 31 15.18 17.09 -4.70
CA TYR A 31 15.49 15.67 -4.74
C TYR A 31 16.81 15.39 -5.46
N THR A 32 16.96 15.85 -6.70
CA THR A 32 18.18 15.58 -7.47
C THR A 32 19.41 16.22 -6.82
N ARG A 33 19.30 17.46 -6.33
CA ARG A 33 20.39 18.13 -5.62
C ARG A 33 20.78 17.41 -4.34
N PHE A 34 19.83 16.86 -3.59
CA PHE A 34 20.10 16.17 -2.33
C PHE A 34 20.90 14.88 -2.54
N TYR A 35 20.63 14.17 -3.65
CA TYR A 35 21.30 12.91 -3.99
C TYR A 35 22.44 13.07 -5.01
N ASP A 36 22.89 14.30 -5.27
CA ASP A 36 23.95 14.64 -6.23
C ASP A 36 23.71 14.09 -7.65
N LEU A 37 22.44 14.13 -8.08
CA LEU A 37 22.00 13.70 -9.40
C LEU A 37 21.98 14.88 -10.38
N PRO A 38 22.02 14.61 -11.70
CA PRO A 38 21.89 15.65 -12.72
C PRO A 38 20.65 16.53 -12.50
N ALA A 39 20.79 17.82 -12.81
CA ALA A 39 19.68 18.75 -12.72
C ALA A 39 18.53 18.31 -13.65
N PRO A 40 17.26 18.37 -13.19
CA PRO A 40 16.14 17.94 -14.01
C PRO A 40 15.95 18.90 -15.18
N LEU A 41 15.63 18.35 -16.35
CA LEU A 41 15.35 19.15 -17.55
C LEU A 41 13.94 19.75 -17.52
N HIS A 42 13.04 19.17 -16.72
CA HIS A 42 11.68 19.65 -16.51
C HIS A 42 11.46 20.08 -15.04
N PRO A 43 10.82 21.23 -14.76
CA PRO A 43 10.72 21.77 -13.39
C PRO A 43 9.91 20.89 -12.42
N LEU A 44 8.95 20.11 -12.93
CA LEU A 44 8.04 19.28 -12.13
C LEU A 44 8.24 17.77 -12.33
N LEU A 45 9.22 17.34 -13.13
CA LEU A 45 9.38 15.93 -13.49
C LEU A 45 10.83 15.61 -13.81
N THR A 46 11.29 14.41 -13.43
CA THR A 46 12.56 13.86 -13.94
C THR A 46 12.51 12.35 -13.99
N VAL A 47 13.25 11.78 -14.93
CA VAL A 47 13.56 10.34 -14.99
C VAL A 47 15.02 10.17 -14.59
N ILE A 48 15.27 9.27 -13.65
CA ILE A 48 16.62 8.87 -13.21
C ILE A 48 16.85 7.47 -13.75
N ASP A 49 17.83 7.30 -14.62
CA ASP A 49 18.27 5.99 -15.12
C ASP A 49 19.47 5.50 -14.30
N PHE A 50 19.27 4.43 -13.53
CA PHE A 50 20.33 3.86 -12.70
C PHE A 50 21.46 3.23 -13.54
N ASN A 51 21.15 2.74 -14.75
CA ASN A 51 22.17 2.19 -15.64
C ASN A 51 23.17 3.26 -16.10
N ALA A 52 22.71 4.50 -16.27
CA ALA A 52 23.56 5.63 -16.62
C ALA A 52 24.47 6.05 -15.43
N LEU A 53 24.01 5.84 -14.19
CA LEU A 53 24.73 6.20 -12.97
C LEU A 53 25.86 5.20 -12.61
N HIS A 54 25.78 3.95 -13.04
CA HIS A 54 26.84 2.93 -12.87
C HIS A 54 28.20 3.27 -13.53
N ARG A 55 28.30 4.39 -14.27
CA ARG A 55 29.55 4.85 -14.87
C ARG A 55 30.52 5.47 -13.86
N GLN A 56 30.12 5.67 -12.61
CA GLN A 56 31.01 6.12 -11.53
C GLN A 56 31.08 5.05 -10.44
N PRO A 57 32.28 4.60 -10.03
CA PRO A 57 32.41 3.67 -8.92
C PRO A 57 31.90 4.34 -7.63
N VAL A 58 30.95 3.70 -6.94
CA VAL A 58 30.50 4.14 -5.62
C VAL A 58 31.58 3.72 -4.63
N GLU A 59 32.54 4.61 -4.35
CA GLU A 59 33.62 4.35 -3.39
C GLU A 59 33.11 4.35 -1.93
N ALA A 60 32.04 5.10 -1.65
CA ALA A 60 31.35 5.13 -0.36
C ALA A 60 29.92 5.64 -0.54
N ILE A 61 28.99 5.17 0.31
CA ILE A 61 27.60 5.66 0.29
C ILE A 61 27.56 7.11 0.76
N PRO A 62 26.96 8.02 -0.02
CA PRO A 62 26.78 9.41 0.40
C PRO A 62 25.99 9.47 1.72
N PRO A 63 26.40 10.28 2.71
CA PRO A 63 25.66 10.45 3.97
C PRO A 63 24.18 10.83 3.78
N ALA A 64 23.86 11.48 2.67
CA ALA A 64 22.49 11.80 2.24
C ALA A 64 21.60 10.55 2.09
N MET A 65 22.15 9.42 1.61
CA MET A 65 21.43 8.15 1.45
C MET A 65 21.10 7.46 2.79
N LEU A 66 21.80 7.83 3.87
CA LEU A 66 21.56 7.33 5.23
C LEU A 66 20.62 8.25 6.03
N THR A 67 20.27 9.42 5.48
CA THR A 67 19.40 10.39 6.13
C THR A 67 17.94 10.03 5.87
N PRO A 68 17.08 9.95 6.91
CA PRO A 68 15.64 9.79 6.70
C PRO A 68 15.08 10.96 5.90
N VAL A 69 14.43 10.66 4.78
CA VAL A 69 13.83 11.65 3.88
C VAL A 69 12.34 11.41 3.75
N VAL A 70 11.57 12.50 3.80
CA VAL A 70 10.18 12.56 3.38
C VAL A 70 10.11 13.39 2.11
N GLN A 71 9.55 12.84 1.05
CA GLN A 71 9.47 13.51 -0.25
C GLN A 71 8.03 13.93 -0.54
N GLN A 72 7.84 15.12 -1.10
CA GLN A 72 6.52 15.64 -1.51
C GLN A 72 6.22 15.41 -2.99
N VAL A 73 6.99 14.53 -3.64
CA VAL A 73 6.82 14.12 -5.03
C VAL A 73 6.31 12.69 -5.11
N TYR A 74 5.59 12.36 -6.18
CA TYR A 74 5.33 10.96 -6.53
C TYR A 74 6.60 10.32 -7.06
N MET A 75 6.82 9.06 -6.68
CA MET A 75 7.93 8.24 -7.16
C MET A 75 7.38 6.93 -7.72
N VAL A 76 7.81 6.61 -8.94
CA VAL A 76 7.55 5.33 -9.59
C VAL A 76 8.89 4.77 -10.01
N SER A 77 9.25 3.59 -9.52
CA SER A 77 10.55 2.98 -9.80
C SER A 77 10.39 1.58 -10.36
N LEU A 78 11.22 1.22 -11.32
CA LEU A 78 11.52 -0.16 -11.69
C LEU A 78 12.96 -0.45 -11.28
N LYS A 79 13.17 -1.43 -10.41
CA LYS A 79 14.48 -1.79 -9.86
C LYS A 79 14.79 -3.25 -10.14
N GLN A 80 16.04 -3.50 -10.53
CA GLN A 80 16.62 -4.80 -10.84
C GLN A 80 18.00 -4.92 -10.18
N GLY A 81 18.54 -6.13 -10.07
CA GLY A 81 19.90 -6.32 -9.56
C GLY A 81 20.07 -6.06 -8.06
N LEU A 82 18.97 -6.09 -7.28
CA LEU A 82 18.99 -5.93 -5.81
C LEU A 82 19.70 -7.09 -5.08
N GLY A 83 20.12 -8.14 -5.79
CA GLY A 83 20.88 -9.27 -5.23
C GLY A 83 20.18 -9.97 -4.07
N LYS A 84 20.96 -10.53 -3.13
CA LYS A 84 20.46 -11.07 -1.84
C LYS A 84 20.22 -9.99 -0.79
N ALA A 85 20.53 -8.74 -1.11
CA ALA A 85 20.41 -7.67 -0.15
C ALA A 85 18.93 -7.43 0.11
N ALA A 86 18.49 -8.03 1.20
CA ALA A 86 17.16 -7.89 1.70
C ALA A 86 17.00 -6.44 2.17
N ILE A 87 16.54 -5.56 1.28
CA ILE A 87 15.47 -4.68 1.74
C ILE A 87 14.43 -5.68 2.26
N ARG A 88 14.26 -5.78 3.59
CA ARG A 88 13.33 -6.74 4.20
C ARG A 88 11.92 -6.37 3.73
N TYR A 89 11.55 -6.95 2.61
CA TYR A 89 10.23 -6.98 2.03
C TYR A 89 9.54 -8.23 2.56
N GLY A 90 9.33 -8.29 3.87
CA GLY A 90 8.58 -9.36 4.56
C GLY A 90 9.35 -10.61 4.93
N HIS A 91 8.64 -11.74 4.95
CA HIS A 91 9.09 -13.05 5.45
C HIS A 91 9.51 -14.06 4.35
N LYS A 92 9.44 -13.70 3.06
CA LYS A 92 9.77 -14.61 1.95
C LYS A 92 10.96 -14.08 1.14
N SER A 93 11.96 -14.93 0.93
CA SER A 93 13.06 -14.70 0.00
C SER A 93 12.57 -14.96 -1.42
N TYR A 94 12.65 -13.96 -2.30
CA TYR A 94 12.35 -14.11 -3.73
C TYR A 94 13.64 -14.08 -4.54
N ASP A 95 13.64 -14.75 -5.68
CA ASP A 95 14.76 -14.75 -6.63
C ASP A 95 14.64 -13.48 -7.49
N PHE A 96 15.51 -12.49 -7.24
CA PHE A 96 15.38 -11.10 -7.74
C PHE A 96 15.90 -10.89 -9.19
N ASN A 97 15.66 -11.84 -10.09
CA ASN A 97 16.11 -11.73 -11.48
C ASN A 97 15.10 -11.01 -12.40
N GLU A 98 13.86 -10.78 -11.96
CA GLU A 98 12.80 -10.09 -12.71
C GLU A 98 12.52 -8.71 -12.10
N GLY A 99 12.30 -7.68 -12.93
CA GLY A 99 12.17 -6.29 -12.47
C GLY A 99 11.03 -6.06 -11.48
N VAL A 100 11.32 -5.35 -10.40
CA VAL A 100 10.37 -5.04 -9.32
C VAL A 100 9.97 -3.58 -9.41
N MET A 101 8.67 -3.33 -9.53
CA MET A 101 8.10 -1.99 -9.60
C MET A 101 7.56 -1.55 -8.23
N SER A 102 7.91 -0.34 -7.81
CA SER A 102 7.49 0.26 -6.53
C SER A 102 6.96 1.68 -6.71
N PHE A 103 6.07 2.08 -5.81
CA PHE A 103 5.33 3.34 -5.88
C PHE A 103 5.37 4.04 -4.53
N LEU A 104 5.59 5.35 -4.53
CA LEU A 104 5.48 6.18 -3.32
C LEU A 104 4.72 7.47 -3.64
N ALA A 105 3.83 7.84 -2.74
CA ALA A 105 3.10 9.09 -2.77
C ALA A 105 3.83 10.20 -1.97
N PRO A 106 3.52 11.47 -2.26
CA PRO A 106 3.94 12.60 -1.43
C PRO A 106 3.66 12.38 0.06
N GLY A 107 4.61 12.76 0.91
CA GLY A 107 4.52 12.62 2.36
C GLY A 107 4.89 11.22 2.88
N GLN A 108 5.17 10.26 2.00
CA GLN A 108 5.72 8.98 2.41
C GLN A 108 7.24 9.07 2.53
N GLY A 109 7.77 8.55 3.64
CA GLY A 109 9.22 8.41 3.79
C GLY A 109 9.70 7.13 3.13
N CYS A 110 10.82 7.22 2.42
CA CYS A 110 11.58 6.05 1.97
C CYS A 110 12.90 6.07 2.74
N TRP A 111 13.05 5.15 3.68
CA TRP A 111 14.31 4.96 4.38
C TRP A 111 14.69 3.49 4.30
N LEU A 112 15.98 3.23 4.16
CA LEU A 112 16.54 1.90 4.30
C LEU A 112 16.43 1.52 5.79
N ALA A 113 15.32 0.89 6.16
CA ALA A 113 15.07 0.45 7.52
C ALA A 113 15.90 -0.80 7.81
N ASN A 114 16.87 -0.68 8.73
CA ASN A 114 17.58 -1.77 9.41
C ASN A 114 17.98 -2.97 8.52
N ALA A 115 19.18 -2.93 7.93
CA ALA A 115 20.07 -4.08 7.66
C ALA A 115 20.86 -3.82 6.37
N ALA A 116 22.04 -3.23 6.54
CA ALA A 116 23.21 -3.46 5.71
C ALA A 116 24.34 -2.63 6.32
N ASN A 117 25.52 -3.23 6.51
CA ASN A 117 26.72 -2.43 6.73
C ASN A 117 26.98 -1.57 5.47
N ALA A 118 27.87 -0.58 5.58
CA ALA A 118 28.16 0.30 4.45
C ALA A 118 28.62 -0.47 3.19
N ASP A 119 29.20 -1.65 3.36
CA ASP A 119 29.68 -2.48 2.24
C ASP A 119 28.51 -3.11 1.47
N GLU A 120 27.53 -3.70 2.18
CA GLU A 120 26.32 -4.29 1.56
C GLU A 120 25.49 -3.26 0.80
N LEU A 121 25.30 -2.06 1.36
CA LEU A 121 24.60 -0.99 0.66
C LEU A 121 25.37 -0.53 -0.58
N THR A 122 26.70 -0.48 -0.53
CA THR A 122 27.53 -0.13 -1.69
C THR A 122 27.38 -1.17 -2.80
N GLU A 123 27.35 -2.46 -2.44
CA GLU A 123 27.11 -3.55 -3.39
C GLU A 123 25.71 -3.50 -4.01
N ILE A 124 24.68 -3.15 -3.24
CA ILE A 124 23.33 -2.93 -3.77
C ILE A 124 23.33 -1.83 -4.83
N PHE A 125 23.86 -0.65 -4.48
CA PHE A 125 23.85 0.49 -5.37
C PHE A 125 24.73 0.28 -6.61
N ALA A 126 25.81 -0.50 -6.50
CA ALA A 126 26.68 -0.82 -7.63
C ALA A 126 26.02 -1.76 -8.66
N ASN A 127 25.04 -2.56 -8.23
CA ASN A 127 24.35 -3.53 -9.09
C ASN A 127 22.92 -3.12 -9.45
N LEU A 128 22.41 -2.04 -8.87
CA LEU A 128 21.03 -1.58 -9.03
C LEU A 128 20.77 -1.05 -10.45
N THR A 129 20.11 -1.83 -11.28
CA THR A 129 19.67 -1.38 -12.61
C THR A 129 18.21 -0.94 -12.61
N GLY A 130 17.82 -0.22 -13.65
CA GLY A 130 16.44 0.23 -13.88
C GLY A 130 16.31 1.75 -13.83
N TRP A 131 15.13 2.24 -13.45
CA TRP A 131 14.83 3.67 -13.50
C TRP A 131 13.91 4.12 -12.36
N THR A 132 13.90 5.42 -12.09
CA THR A 132 12.94 6.09 -11.21
C THR A 132 12.39 7.33 -11.88
N LEU A 133 11.07 7.36 -12.07
CA LEU A 133 10.30 8.54 -12.46
C LEU A 133 9.87 9.29 -11.19
N LEU A 134 10.20 10.57 -11.13
CA LEU A 134 9.74 11.50 -10.10
C LEU A 134 8.88 12.58 -10.75
N PHE A 135 7.74 12.89 -10.15
CA PHE A 135 6.94 14.04 -10.58
C PHE A 135 6.21 14.71 -9.42
N HIS A 136 6.16 16.04 -9.47
CA HIS A 136 5.48 16.85 -8.46
C HIS A 136 3.96 16.82 -8.69
N PRO A 137 3.12 16.83 -7.62
CA PRO A 137 1.66 16.84 -7.74
C PRO A 137 1.11 17.98 -8.61
N ASP A 138 1.79 19.13 -8.64
CA ASP A 138 1.39 20.28 -9.46
C ASP A 138 1.36 19.98 -10.96
N LEU A 139 2.11 18.99 -11.44
CA LEU A 139 2.04 18.52 -12.82
C LEU A 139 0.62 18.07 -13.18
N LEU A 140 -0.11 17.53 -12.19
CA LEU A 140 -1.42 16.92 -12.35
C LEU A 140 -2.58 17.83 -11.92
N ALA A 141 -2.29 19.00 -11.34
CA ALA A 141 -3.28 19.80 -10.60
C ALA A 141 -4.53 20.18 -11.41
N LYS A 142 -4.39 20.38 -12.73
CA LYS A 142 -5.48 20.76 -13.64
C LYS A 142 -6.12 19.56 -14.36
N TYR A 143 -5.60 18.35 -14.16
CA TYR A 143 -5.96 17.18 -14.93
C TYR A 143 -6.81 16.20 -14.12
N PRO A 144 -7.72 15.45 -14.76
CA PRO A 144 -8.47 14.38 -14.08
C PRO A 144 -7.56 13.36 -13.38
N LEU A 145 -6.33 13.18 -13.88
CA LEU A 145 -5.33 12.30 -13.28
C LEU A 145 -5.01 12.66 -11.83
N GLY A 146 -4.99 13.95 -11.47
CA GLY A 146 -4.73 14.40 -10.10
C GLY A 146 -5.75 13.85 -9.08
N GLN A 147 -6.99 13.60 -9.51
CA GLN A 147 -7.98 12.92 -8.66
C GLN A 147 -7.90 11.40 -8.80
N LYS A 148 -7.71 10.89 -10.01
CA LYS A 148 -7.64 9.45 -10.31
C LYS A 148 -6.50 8.78 -9.55
N ILE A 149 -5.35 9.43 -9.44
CA ILE A 149 -4.13 8.89 -8.84
C ILE A 149 -4.33 8.49 -7.36
N THR A 150 -5.20 9.21 -6.64
CA THR A 150 -5.53 8.92 -5.22
C THR A 150 -6.33 7.64 -5.03
N ARG A 151 -6.91 7.10 -6.12
CA ARG A 151 -7.69 5.86 -6.11
C ARG A 151 -6.84 4.62 -6.36
N TYR A 152 -5.60 4.79 -6.83
CA TYR A 152 -4.69 3.68 -6.99
C TYR A 152 -4.18 3.23 -5.62
N GLY A 153 -4.63 2.05 -5.19
CA GLY A 153 -4.26 1.47 -3.90
C GLY A 153 -2.76 1.26 -3.75
N PHE A 154 -2.04 1.06 -4.87
CA PHE A 154 -0.61 0.75 -4.87
C PHE A 154 0.31 1.87 -4.38
N PHE A 155 -0.15 3.13 -4.32
CA PHE A 155 0.57 4.19 -3.61
C PHE A 155 0.48 4.07 -2.08
N SER A 156 -0.43 3.25 -1.57
CA SER A 156 -0.59 2.96 -0.13
C SER A 156 -0.09 1.56 0.23
N TYR A 157 0.42 0.81 -0.75
CA TYR A 157 0.94 -0.53 -0.50
C TYR A 157 2.20 -0.43 0.35
N GLY A 158 2.31 -1.36 1.31
CA GLY A 158 3.53 -1.47 2.10
C GLY A 158 4.69 -1.84 1.18
N THR A 159 5.92 -1.56 1.61
CA THR A 159 7.13 -1.97 0.91
C THR A 159 7.07 -3.45 0.47
N HIS A 160 6.41 -4.30 1.25
CA HIS A 160 6.32 -5.75 1.09
C HIS A 160 5.41 -6.24 -0.06
N GLU A 161 4.77 -5.32 -0.80
CA GLU A 161 3.71 -5.59 -1.78
C GLU A 161 4.10 -5.17 -3.20
N ALA A 162 5.40 -5.27 -3.51
CA ALA A 162 5.94 -4.84 -4.79
C ALA A 162 5.34 -5.61 -5.98
N LEU A 163 5.30 -4.93 -7.13
CA LEU A 163 4.76 -5.48 -8.38
C LEU A 163 5.87 -6.18 -9.16
N HIS A 164 5.67 -7.45 -9.48
CA HIS A 164 6.58 -8.23 -10.31
C HIS A 164 6.09 -8.24 -11.76
N LEU A 165 6.98 -7.86 -12.67
CA LEU A 165 6.68 -7.77 -14.09
C LEU A 165 7.22 -8.98 -14.83
N SER A 166 6.42 -9.51 -15.76
CA SER A 166 6.94 -10.39 -16.81
C SER A 166 7.78 -9.59 -17.80
N GLY A 167 8.67 -10.25 -18.57
CA GLY A 167 9.51 -9.55 -19.55
C GLY A 167 8.73 -8.69 -20.57
N ALA A 168 7.52 -9.09 -20.96
CA ALA A 168 6.67 -8.30 -21.86
C ALA A 168 6.06 -7.05 -21.17
N GLU A 169 5.69 -7.17 -19.90
CA GLU A 169 5.18 -6.05 -19.10
C GLU A 169 6.31 -5.06 -18.79
N GLU A 170 7.51 -5.57 -18.50
CA GLU A 170 8.71 -4.78 -18.31
C GLU A 170 9.05 -3.98 -19.58
N ALA A 171 9.04 -4.64 -20.75
CA ALA A 171 9.24 -3.96 -22.03
C ALA A 171 8.21 -2.85 -22.26
N THR A 172 6.95 -3.07 -21.87
CA THR A 172 5.87 -2.08 -21.99
C THR A 172 6.14 -0.84 -21.14
N VAL A 173 6.49 -1.02 -19.85
CA VAL A 173 6.76 0.12 -18.96
C VAL A 173 8.03 0.87 -19.36
N ASN A 174 9.06 0.16 -19.82
CA ASN A 174 10.31 0.76 -20.29
C ASN A 174 10.10 1.62 -21.54
N GLN A 175 9.23 1.19 -22.47
CA GLN A 175 8.84 1.99 -23.63
C GLN A 175 8.12 3.28 -23.20
N LEU A 176 7.20 3.20 -22.24
CA LEU A 176 6.49 4.38 -21.72
C LEU A 176 7.43 5.37 -21.04
N ILE A 177 8.38 4.88 -20.24
CA ILE A 177 9.37 5.75 -19.59
C ILE A 177 10.31 6.41 -20.60
N SER A 178 10.74 5.68 -21.62
CA SER A 178 11.53 6.24 -22.71
C SER A 178 10.77 7.36 -23.44
N ALA A 179 9.46 7.17 -23.66
CA ALA A 179 8.60 8.20 -24.26
C ALA A 179 8.42 9.43 -23.35
N ILE A 180 8.22 9.23 -22.04
CA ILE A 180 8.12 10.31 -21.04
C ILE A 180 9.42 11.10 -20.98
N GLN A 181 10.56 10.42 -20.95
CA GLN A 181 11.86 11.07 -20.93
C GLN A 181 12.09 11.89 -22.20
N ALA A 182 11.82 11.31 -23.38
CA ALA A 182 11.95 12.00 -24.65
C ALA A 182 11.03 13.23 -24.75
N GLU A 183 9.82 13.17 -24.18
CA GLU A 183 8.92 14.33 -24.11
C GLU A 183 9.45 15.40 -23.16
N ALA A 184 9.99 15.02 -22.00
CA ALA A 184 10.55 15.96 -21.03
C ALA A 184 11.82 16.68 -21.52
N GLU A 185 12.54 16.08 -22.48
CA GLU A 185 13.74 16.65 -23.12
C GLU A 185 13.40 17.61 -24.27
N ARG A 186 12.16 17.62 -24.77
CA ARG A 186 11.74 18.51 -25.85
C ARG A 186 11.58 19.96 -25.37
N PRO A 187 11.77 20.95 -26.26
CA PRO A 187 11.37 22.32 -25.98
C PRO A 187 9.88 22.37 -25.62
N VAL A 188 9.57 22.99 -24.48
CA VAL A 188 8.19 23.07 -23.96
C VAL A 188 7.32 23.90 -24.90
N ASP A 189 6.18 23.33 -25.28
CA ASP A 189 5.12 23.98 -26.04
C ASP A 189 3.77 23.89 -25.32
N SER A 190 2.68 24.31 -25.98
CA SER A 190 1.33 24.31 -25.39
C SER A 190 0.75 22.92 -25.16
N PHE A 191 1.34 21.86 -25.70
CA PHE A 191 0.86 20.48 -25.64
C PHE A 191 1.73 19.58 -24.76
N SER A 192 2.98 19.96 -24.48
CA SER A 192 3.94 19.10 -23.76
C SER A 192 3.39 18.55 -22.44
N GLN A 193 2.72 19.39 -21.64
CA GLN A 193 2.14 18.94 -20.37
C GLN A 193 0.98 17.95 -20.55
N ASP A 194 0.12 18.14 -21.56
CA ASP A 194 -0.98 17.22 -21.87
C ASP A 194 -0.43 15.83 -22.26
N VAL A 195 0.62 15.81 -23.07
CA VAL A 195 1.29 14.57 -23.51
C VAL A 195 1.93 13.85 -22.33
N LEU A 196 2.68 14.57 -21.49
CA LEU A 196 3.30 14.00 -20.28
C LEU A 196 2.25 13.40 -19.34
N VAL A 197 1.17 14.12 -19.06
CA VAL A 197 0.11 13.63 -18.18
C VAL A 197 -0.59 12.39 -18.76
N ALA A 198 -0.85 12.36 -20.06
CA ALA A 198 -1.45 11.19 -20.71
C ALA A 198 -0.54 9.96 -20.65
N GLN A 199 0.77 10.14 -20.83
CA GLN A 199 1.74 9.05 -20.74
C GLN A 199 1.87 8.52 -19.30
N ILE A 200 1.87 9.41 -18.30
CA ILE A 200 1.86 9.01 -16.88
C ILE A 200 0.55 8.27 -16.55
N ASP A 201 -0.59 8.73 -17.03
CA ASP A 201 -1.87 8.04 -16.81
C ASP A 201 -1.83 6.61 -17.40
N LEU A 202 -1.29 6.47 -18.61
CA LEU A 202 -1.13 5.18 -19.25
C LEU A 202 -0.21 4.26 -18.45
N LEU A 203 0.94 4.76 -17.99
CA LEU A 203 1.87 4.01 -17.13
C LEU A 203 1.18 3.52 -15.85
N LEU A 204 0.46 4.40 -15.14
CA LEU A 204 -0.24 4.05 -13.91
C LEU A 204 -1.39 3.08 -14.16
N THR A 205 -2.07 3.19 -15.30
CA THR A 205 -3.12 2.26 -15.70
C THR A 205 -2.57 0.87 -16.01
N TYR A 206 -1.41 0.76 -16.66
CA TYR A 206 -0.73 -0.52 -16.84
C TYR A 206 -0.28 -1.12 -15.51
N ALA A 207 0.30 -0.31 -14.61
CA ALA A 207 0.66 -0.77 -13.26
C ALA A 207 -0.55 -1.36 -12.52
N ASP A 208 -1.69 -0.66 -12.54
CA ASP A 208 -2.94 -1.15 -11.94
C ASP A 208 -3.37 -2.50 -12.54
N ARG A 209 -3.32 -2.61 -13.88
CA ARG A 209 -3.62 -3.85 -14.60
C ARG A 209 -2.69 -5.01 -14.20
N PHE A 210 -1.40 -4.73 -14.04
CA PHE A 210 -0.41 -5.75 -13.67
C PHE A 210 -0.56 -6.19 -12.21
N TYR A 211 -0.93 -5.29 -11.30
CA TYR A 211 -1.33 -5.65 -9.93
C TYR A 211 -2.52 -6.61 -9.92
N HIS A 212 -3.57 -6.30 -10.69
CA HIS A 212 -4.73 -7.18 -10.83
C HIS A 212 -4.34 -8.56 -11.38
N ARG A 213 -3.46 -8.62 -12.38
CA ARG A 213 -2.90 -9.90 -12.86
C ARG A 213 -2.19 -10.64 -11.73
N GLN A 214 -1.31 -9.98 -10.98
CA GLN A 214 -0.54 -10.59 -9.90
C GLN A 214 -1.47 -11.20 -8.83
N PHE A 215 -2.59 -10.55 -8.50
CA PHE A 215 -3.62 -11.12 -7.61
C PHE A 215 -4.22 -12.43 -8.16
N LEU A 216 -4.51 -12.47 -9.47
CA LEU A 216 -5.05 -13.65 -10.15
C LEU A 216 -4.02 -14.77 -10.27
N THR A 217 -2.78 -14.47 -10.66
CA THR A 217 -1.73 -15.47 -10.81
C THR A 217 -1.31 -16.05 -9.46
N ARG A 218 -1.24 -15.22 -8.40
CA ARG A 218 -1.03 -15.70 -7.02
C ARG A 218 -2.16 -16.64 -6.60
N ARG A 219 -3.42 -16.32 -6.92
CA ARG A 219 -4.54 -17.26 -6.73
C ARG A 219 -4.30 -18.59 -7.44
N THR A 220 -3.90 -18.62 -8.71
CA THR A 220 -3.68 -19.89 -9.44
C THR A 220 -2.49 -20.70 -8.91
N ALA A 221 -1.41 -20.03 -8.50
CA ALA A 221 -0.25 -20.69 -7.89
C ALA A 221 -0.55 -21.20 -6.47
N GLU A 222 -1.39 -20.49 -5.71
CA GLU A 222 -1.84 -20.85 -4.36
C GLU A 222 -2.99 -21.86 -4.36
N VAL A 223 -3.79 -21.96 -5.42
CA VAL A 223 -4.80 -23.03 -5.60
C VAL A 223 -4.13 -24.42 -5.69
N ASN A 224 -2.88 -24.51 -6.13
CA ASN A 224 -2.11 -25.76 -6.07
C ASN A 224 -1.54 -26.06 -4.67
N ARG A 225 -1.73 -25.14 -3.70
CA ARG A 225 -1.24 -25.19 -2.31
C ARG A 225 -2.32 -24.64 -1.37
N GLU A 226 -3.54 -25.20 -1.45
CA GLU A 226 -4.79 -24.71 -0.83
C GLU A 226 -4.69 -24.24 0.64
N GLU A 227 -3.70 -24.71 1.39
CA GLU A 227 -3.57 -24.44 2.82
C GLU A 227 -3.08 -23.02 3.19
N ASP A 228 -2.54 -22.20 2.26
CA ASP A 228 -1.77 -21.00 2.65
C ASP A 228 -2.07 -19.70 1.85
N SER A 229 -3.19 -19.63 1.12
CA SER A 229 -3.56 -18.42 0.38
C SER A 229 -3.91 -17.26 1.32
N LEU A 230 -3.66 -16.01 0.90
CA LEU A 230 -4.00 -14.84 1.72
C LEU A 230 -5.52 -14.75 2.01
N LEU A 231 -6.35 -15.19 1.06
CA LEU A 231 -7.80 -15.30 1.24
C LEU A 231 -8.15 -16.34 2.30
N THR A 232 -7.57 -17.54 2.23
CA THR A 232 -7.79 -18.62 3.21
C THR A 232 -7.37 -18.14 4.60
N ARG A 233 -6.22 -17.48 4.73
CA ARG A 233 -5.74 -16.90 5.99
C ARG A 233 -6.67 -15.80 6.51
N PHE A 234 -7.17 -14.93 5.62
CA PHE A 234 -8.15 -13.91 5.99
C PHE A 234 -9.47 -14.52 6.47
N GLU A 235 -10.01 -15.50 5.74
CA GLU A 235 -11.25 -16.19 6.11
C GLU A 235 -11.10 -16.94 7.43
N ALA A 236 -9.97 -17.64 7.64
CA ALA A 236 -9.66 -18.29 8.90
C ALA A 236 -9.53 -17.30 10.06
N LEU A 237 -8.85 -16.17 9.86
CA LEU A 237 -8.73 -15.10 10.85
C LEU A 237 -10.09 -14.50 11.20
N LEU A 238 -10.91 -14.20 10.19
CA LEU A 238 -12.24 -13.62 10.37
C LEU A 238 -13.21 -14.59 11.04
N MET A 239 -13.21 -15.87 10.63
CA MET A 239 -13.98 -16.93 11.28
C MET A 239 -13.55 -17.13 12.72
N GLY A 240 -12.23 -17.20 12.97
CA GLY A 240 -11.66 -17.30 14.31
C GLY A 240 -12.10 -16.16 15.21
N TYR A 241 -12.08 -14.93 14.70
CA TYR A 241 -12.54 -13.74 15.42
C TYR A 241 -14.01 -13.86 15.85
N PHE A 242 -14.88 -14.23 14.91
CA PHE A 242 -16.32 -14.33 15.19
C PHE A 242 -16.73 -15.62 15.92
N ALA A 243 -15.88 -16.65 15.95
CA ALA A 243 -16.09 -17.87 16.73
C ALA A 243 -15.85 -17.67 18.24
N GLN A 244 -15.09 -16.64 18.63
CA GLN A 244 -14.86 -16.34 20.04
C GLN A 244 -16.17 -16.00 20.77
N GLN A 245 -16.28 -16.52 21.99
CA GLN A 245 -17.37 -16.27 22.92
C GLN A 245 -17.07 -15.02 23.75
N GLY A 246 -18.11 -14.26 24.11
CA GLY A 246 -18.00 -13.05 24.92
C GLY A 246 -18.05 -11.74 24.13
N GLU A 247 -17.96 -10.62 24.85
CA GLU A 247 -17.91 -9.28 24.29
C GLU A 247 -16.49 -9.00 23.75
N HIS A 248 -16.42 -8.78 22.44
CA HIS A 248 -15.19 -8.39 21.76
C HIS A 248 -15.46 -7.12 20.95
N PRO A 249 -14.48 -6.21 20.82
CA PRO A 249 -14.63 -5.06 19.93
C PRO A 249 -14.91 -5.53 18.49
N LEU A 250 -15.38 -4.63 17.63
CA LEU A 250 -15.51 -4.98 16.22
C LEU A 250 -14.12 -5.00 15.56
N PRO A 251 -13.81 -6.01 14.72
CA PRO A 251 -12.54 -6.04 14.02
C PRO A 251 -12.51 -4.89 13.02
N THR A 252 -11.39 -4.19 12.96
CA THR A 252 -11.17 -3.13 11.97
C THR A 252 -10.38 -3.67 10.79
N VAL A 253 -10.55 -3.04 9.61
CA VAL A 253 -9.74 -3.38 8.42
C VAL A 253 -8.24 -3.28 8.74
N GLN A 254 -7.83 -2.27 9.52
CA GLN A 254 -6.45 -2.10 9.93
C GLN A 254 -5.94 -3.26 10.80
N SER A 255 -6.74 -3.69 11.78
CA SER A 255 -6.35 -4.81 12.65
C SER A 255 -6.12 -6.10 11.85
N LEU A 256 -7.09 -6.45 10.98
CA LEU A 256 -7.00 -7.67 10.19
C LEU A 256 -5.85 -7.61 9.17
N ALA A 257 -5.60 -6.45 8.56
CA ALA A 257 -4.49 -6.27 7.65
C ALA A 257 -3.12 -6.42 8.36
N ASN A 258 -3.00 -5.87 9.57
CA ASN A 258 -1.81 -6.01 10.41
C ASN A 258 -1.55 -7.49 10.78
N ASP A 259 -2.58 -8.22 11.21
CA ASP A 259 -2.47 -9.65 11.56
C ASP A 259 -2.06 -10.52 10.35
N LEU A 260 -2.39 -10.08 9.14
CA LEU A 260 -2.02 -10.74 7.89
C LEU A 260 -0.70 -10.26 7.30
N ASN A 261 -0.07 -9.23 7.90
CA ASN A 261 1.15 -8.55 7.43
C ASN A 261 1.00 -7.95 6.02
N VAL A 262 -0.13 -7.30 5.76
CA VAL A 262 -0.43 -6.60 4.49
C VAL A 262 -0.98 -5.21 4.78
N SER A 263 -0.96 -4.32 3.80
CA SER A 263 -1.62 -3.03 3.89
C SER A 263 -3.15 -3.18 3.80
N PRO A 264 -3.93 -2.31 4.47
CA PRO A 264 -5.39 -2.29 4.36
C PRO A 264 -5.91 -2.16 2.93
N ALA A 265 -5.20 -1.37 2.12
CA ALA A 265 -5.52 -1.13 0.72
C ALA A 265 -5.31 -2.41 -0.11
N TYR A 266 -4.13 -3.05 0.05
CA TYR A 266 -3.82 -4.30 -0.63
C TYR A 266 -4.80 -5.41 -0.29
N LEU A 267 -5.12 -5.58 1.01
CA LEU A 267 -6.13 -6.57 1.43
C LEU A 267 -7.49 -6.28 0.79
N SER A 268 -7.90 -5.01 0.75
CA SER A 268 -9.18 -4.61 0.14
C SER A 268 -9.23 -4.88 -1.37
N ASP A 269 -8.15 -4.58 -2.09
CA ASP A 269 -8.05 -4.76 -3.54
C ASP A 269 -7.92 -6.23 -3.92
N MET A 270 -7.10 -6.98 -3.17
CA MET A 270 -6.96 -8.43 -3.30
C MET A 270 -8.32 -9.11 -3.09
N LEU A 271 -9.00 -8.85 -1.96
CA LEU A 271 -10.32 -9.43 -1.69
C LEU A 271 -11.34 -9.03 -2.76
N ARG A 272 -11.33 -7.77 -3.24
CA ARG A 272 -12.26 -7.32 -4.28
C ARG A 272 -12.00 -8.05 -5.60
N SER A 273 -10.73 -8.23 -5.98
CA SER A 273 -10.37 -8.94 -7.21
C SER A 273 -10.80 -10.42 -7.18
N GLN A 274 -10.79 -11.05 -6.00
CA GLN A 274 -11.10 -12.47 -5.85
C GLN A 274 -12.58 -12.77 -5.54
N THR A 275 -13.25 -11.90 -4.77
CA THR A 275 -14.60 -12.13 -4.22
C THR A 275 -15.63 -11.09 -4.68
N GLY A 276 -15.19 -10.01 -5.34
CA GLY A 276 -16.03 -8.85 -5.64
C GLY A 276 -16.30 -7.92 -4.44
N GLN A 277 -15.80 -8.25 -3.25
CA GLN A 277 -16.06 -7.53 -2.01
C GLN A 277 -14.78 -7.01 -1.35
N ASN A 278 -14.84 -5.81 -0.76
CA ASN A 278 -13.74 -5.27 0.03
C ASN A 278 -13.73 -5.82 1.47
N THR A 279 -12.64 -5.59 2.22
CA THR A 279 -12.47 -6.09 3.59
C THR A 279 -13.61 -5.70 4.53
N GLN A 280 -14.07 -4.45 4.47
CA GLN A 280 -15.17 -3.97 5.32
C GLN A 280 -16.49 -4.70 5.01
N GLN A 281 -16.73 -5.02 3.74
CA GLN A 281 -17.92 -5.79 3.34
C GLN A 281 -17.86 -7.22 3.88
N HIS A 282 -16.70 -7.87 3.85
CA HIS A 282 -16.49 -9.18 4.46
C HIS A 282 -16.74 -9.15 5.97
N ILE A 283 -16.17 -8.17 6.69
CA ILE A 283 -16.41 -7.98 8.12
C ILE A 283 -17.92 -7.82 8.40
N HIS A 284 -18.59 -6.95 7.67
CA HIS A 284 -20.03 -6.74 7.83
C HIS A 284 -20.83 -8.01 7.55
N ASN A 285 -20.47 -8.78 6.51
CA ASN A 285 -21.21 -10.01 6.17
C ASN A 285 -21.04 -11.06 7.28
N ALA A 286 -19.81 -11.31 7.75
CA ALA A 286 -19.55 -12.24 8.84
C ALA A 286 -20.26 -11.82 10.15
N LEU A 287 -20.25 -10.53 10.45
CA LEU A 287 -20.96 -9.94 11.59
C LEU A 287 -22.47 -10.19 11.52
N ILE A 288 -23.08 -9.98 10.36
CA ILE A 288 -24.51 -10.21 10.14
C ILE A 288 -24.86 -11.69 10.26
N GLU A 289 -24.02 -12.59 9.75
CA GLU A 289 -24.23 -14.04 9.91
C GLU A 289 -24.13 -14.47 11.38
N LYS A 290 -23.20 -13.92 12.17
CA LYS A 290 -23.17 -14.14 13.63
C LYS A 290 -24.43 -13.58 14.31
N ALA A 291 -24.86 -12.39 13.92
CA ALA A 291 -26.06 -11.75 14.47
C ALA A 291 -27.32 -12.58 14.20
N LYS A 292 -27.51 -13.07 12.97
CA LYS A 292 -28.64 -13.95 12.62
C LYS A 292 -28.67 -15.19 13.51
N ARG A 293 -27.52 -15.86 13.69
CA ARG A 293 -27.40 -17.02 14.59
C ARG A 293 -27.82 -16.68 16.01
N LEU A 294 -27.26 -15.61 16.60
CA LEU A 294 -27.61 -15.17 17.96
C LEU A 294 -29.11 -14.86 18.11
N LEU A 295 -29.70 -14.19 17.12
CA LEU A 295 -31.12 -13.83 17.16
C LEU A 295 -32.05 -15.06 17.11
N MET A 296 -31.62 -16.16 16.50
CA MET A 296 -32.37 -17.41 16.37
C MET A 296 -32.18 -18.36 17.56
N VAL A 297 -30.96 -18.47 18.09
CA VAL A 297 -30.61 -19.48 19.10
C VAL A 297 -30.65 -18.96 20.54
N THR A 298 -30.82 -17.65 20.74
CA THR A 298 -30.83 -17.03 22.08
C THR A 298 -32.09 -16.22 22.32
N SER A 299 -32.43 -16.02 23.60
CA SER A 299 -33.51 -15.14 24.06
C SER A 299 -33.05 -13.70 24.30
N LEU A 300 -31.80 -13.34 23.95
CA LEU A 300 -31.24 -12.01 24.15
C LEU A 300 -32.09 -10.95 23.45
N SER A 301 -32.29 -9.79 24.05
CA SER A 301 -32.88 -8.64 23.38
C SER A 301 -32.01 -8.17 22.20
N VAL A 302 -32.60 -7.36 21.32
CA VAL A 302 -31.86 -6.73 20.20
C VAL A 302 -30.69 -5.89 20.71
N ASN A 303 -30.88 -5.22 21.86
CA ASN A 303 -29.84 -4.39 22.48
C ASN A 303 -28.71 -5.25 23.06
N GLU A 304 -29.04 -6.30 23.81
CA GLU A 304 -28.04 -7.24 24.35
C GLU A 304 -27.27 -7.93 23.23
N THR A 305 -27.95 -8.30 22.14
CA THR A 305 -27.29 -8.86 20.95
C THR A 305 -26.32 -7.86 20.34
N ALA A 306 -26.69 -6.57 20.25
CA ALA A 306 -25.81 -5.54 19.71
C ALA A 306 -24.56 -5.32 20.58
N TYR A 307 -24.73 -5.26 21.91
CA TYR A 307 -23.61 -5.13 22.85
C TYR A 307 -22.67 -6.35 22.78
N LEU A 308 -23.23 -7.56 22.72
CA LEU A 308 -22.45 -8.79 22.57
C LEU A 308 -21.64 -8.83 21.26
N LEU A 309 -22.14 -8.18 20.21
CA LEU A 309 -21.46 -8.05 18.92
C LEU A 309 -20.42 -6.90 18.90
N GLY A 310 -20.20 -6.19 20.01
CA GLY A 310 -19.21 -5.13 20.12
C GLY A 310 -19.68 -3.74 19.69
N PHE A 311 -20.99 -3.51 19.55
CA PHE A 311 -21.52 -2.17 19.26
C PHE A 311 -21.68 -1.36 20.55
N GLU A 312 -21.06 -0.18 20.61
CA GLU A 312 -21.30 0.79 21.70
C GLU A 312 -22.74 1.33 21.69
N TYR A 313 -23.34 1.46 20.51
CA TYR A 313 -24.70 1.96 20.36
C TYR A 313 -25.56 1.02 19.49
N PRO A 314 -26.62 0.39 20.05
CA PRO A 314 -27.46 -0.59 19.36
C PRO A 314 -28.16 -0.11 18.07
N HIS A 315 -28.36 1.21 17.93
CA HIS A 315 -29.00 1.78 16.74
C HIS A 315 -28.12 1.60 15.47
N TYR A 316 -26.79 1.63 15.60
CA TYR A 316 -25.88 1.37 14.48
C TYR A 316 -26.00 -0.08 14.00
N PHE A 317 -26.07 -1.03 14.94
CA PHE A 317 -26.32 -2.44 14.63
C PHE A 317 -27.63 -2.61 13.85
N SER A 318 -28.73 -2.05 14.37
CA SER A 318 -30.05 -2.18 13.75
C SER A 318 -30.09 -1.62 12.32
N ARG A 319 -29.42 -0.47 12.10
CA ARG A 319 -29.31 0.15 10.76
C ARG A 319 -28.46 -0.69 9.81
N LEU A 320 -27.33 -1.22 10.28
CA LEU A 320 -26.47 -2.09 9.49
C LEU A 320 -27.19 -3.39 9.11
N PHE A 321 -27.87 -4.02 10.08
CA PHE A 321 -28.63 -5.24 9.87
C PHE A 321 -29.72 -5.02 8.82
N LYS A 322 -30.57 -4.01 8.98
CA LYS A 322 -31.59 -3.67 7.99
C LYS A 322 -31.02 -3.37 6.61
N LYS A 323 -29.90 -2.64 6.53
CA LYS A 323 -29.23 -2.36 5.25
C LYS A 323 -28.75 -3.63 4.55
N LYS A 324 -28.35 -4.66 5.31
CA LYS A 324 -27.78 -5.90 4.78
C LYS A 324 -28.81 -7.00 4.52
N THR A 325 -29.90 -7.03 5.29
CA THR A 325 -30.90 -8.11 5.24
C THR A 325 -32.25 -7.65 4.69
N GLY A 326 -32.51 -6.34 4.61
CA GLY A 326 -33.81 -5.77 4.27
C GLY A 326 -34.79 -5.67 5.45
N MET A 327 -34.51 -6.34 6.57
CA MET A 327 -35.38 -6.41 7.75
C MET A 327 -34.65 -5.92 9.00
N THR A 328 -35.36 -5.36 9.97
CA THR A 328 -34.79 -5.06 11.29
C THR A 328 -34.47 -6.35 12.05
N PRO A 329 -33.57 -6.32 13.05
CA PRO A 329 -33.29 -7.50 13.89
C PRO A 329 -34.55 -8.09 14.54
N ALA A 330 -35.49 -7.24 14.97
CA ALA A 330 -36.74 -7.66 15.57
C ALA A 330 -37.67 -8.34 14.56
N GLU A 331 -37.86 -7.74 13.38
CA GLU A 331 -38.64 -8.34 12.28
C GLU A 331 -38.04 -9.69 11.85
N PHE A 332 -36.71 -9.76 11.76
CA PHE A 332 -36.01 -11.00 11.40
C PHE A 332 -36.27 -12.11 12.42
N ARG A 333 -36.19 -11.82 13.73
CA ARG A 333 -36.49 -12.80 14.77
C ARG A 333 -37.91 -13.35 14.64
N VAL A 334 -38.89 -12.46 14.50
CA VAL A 334 -40.30 -12.86 14.37
C VAL A 334 -40.54 -13.69 13.11
N SER A 335 -39.83 -13.40 12.01
CA SER A 335 -39.99 -14.17 10.76
C SER A 335 -39.36 -15.57 10.80
N MET A 336 -38.52 -15.87 11.79
CA MET A 336 -37.75 -17.12 11.88
C MET A 336 -38.15 -17.99 13.08
N GLN A 337 -39.16 -17.57 13.86
CA GLN A 337 -39.73 -18.28 15.01
C GLN A 337 -41.16 -18.72 14.70
#